data_AF-A0A485APT2-F1
#
_entry.id   AF-A0A485APT2-F1
#
_cell.length_a   1.000
_cell.length_b   1.000
_cell.length_c   1.000
_cell.angle_alpha   90.00
_cell.angle_beta   90.00
_cell.angle_gamma   90.00
#
_symmetry.space_group_name_H-M   'P 1'
#
loop_
_entity.id
_entity.type
_entity.pdbx_description
1 polymer ?
#
loop_
_entity_poly.entity_id
_entity_poly.type
_entity_poly.pdbx_seq_one_letter_code
_entity_poly.pdbx_strand_id
1 'polypeptide(L)'
;MAFWQAKCGVHDKEAISAGYFRLIRNYYRFGWVIPYLFGASPAICSSFLQGKPTTLPFEKTDCGMYYLPYATSLRLSDLGYTNKSQSNLGITFNELHEYVAGLKRAIKTPSEEYARIGLEKDGKHLQINSNILQIENELYAPIRPKTRDA
;
A
#
# COMPACT_ATOMS: atom_id res chain seq x y z
N MET A 1 -2.38 26.51 13.92
CA MET A 1 -2.74 25.52 14.96
C MET A 1 -3.00 24.19 14.29
N ALA A 2 -2.48 23.07 14.79
CA ALA A 2 -2.71 21.76 14.16
C ALA A 2 -4.16 21.29 14.35
N PHE A 3 -4.71 20.49 13.43
CA PHE A 3 -6.13 20.09 13.40
C PHE A 3 -6.66 19.57 14.75
N TRP A 4 -5.93 18.63 15.38
CA TRP A 4 -6.36 18.01 16.64
C TRP A 4 -6.27 18.96 17.84
N GLN A 5 -5.32 19.89 17.84
CA GLN A 5 -5.25 20.95 18.85
C GLN A 5 -6.47 21.86 18.76
N ALA A 6 -6.85 22.29 17.55
CA ALA A 6 -8.02 23.15 17.34
C ALA A 6 -9.34 22.42 17.64
N LYS A 7 -9.43 21.13 17.29
CA LYS A 7 -10.66 20.33 17.45
C LYS A 7 -10.89 19.84 18.88
N CYS A 8 -9.84 19.43 19.58
CA CYS A 8 -9.95 18.72 20.85
C CYS A 8 -9.24 19.43 22.02
N GLY A 9 -8.56 20.56 21.79
CA GLY A 9 -7.78 21.25 22.82
C GLY A 9 -6.57 20.46 23.34
N VAL A 10 -6.20 19.37 22.65
CA VAL A 10 -5.10 18.49 23.08
C VAL A 10 -3.77 19.01 22.56
N HIS A 11 -2.80 19.17 23.47
CA HIS A 11 -1.42 19.56 23.13
C HIS A 11 -0.44 18.40 23.24
N ASP A 12 -0.87 17.29 23.82
CA ASP A 12 -0.08 16.07 23.96
C ASP A 12 0.08 15.33 22.62
N LYS A 13 1.31 14.88 22.34
CA LYS A 13 1.66 14.20 21.08
C LYS A 13 1.03 12.81 20.98
N GLU A 14 0.84 12.11 22.09
CA GLU A 14 0.25 10.77 22.10
C GLU A 14 -1.23 10.86 21.75
N ALA A 15 -1.96 11.79 22.37
CA ALA A 15 -3.36 12.09 22.05
C ALA A 15 -3.55 12.50 20.57
N ILE A 16 -2.66 13.33 20.03
CA ILE A 16 -2.68 13.71 18.60
C ILE A 16 -2.46 12.49 17.70
N SER A 17 -1.48 11.63 18.05
CA SER A 17 -1.19 10.40 17.29
C SER A 17 -2.38 9.45 17.31
N ALA A 18 -2.98 9.22 18.48
CA ALA A 18 -4.18 8.39 18.63
C ALA A 18 -5.35 8.92 17.78
N GLY A 19 -5.51 10.24 17.69
CA GLY A 19 -6.46 10.90 16.79
C GLY A 19 -6.24 10.55 15.32
N TYR A 20 -4.99 10.64 14.84
CA TYR A 20 -4.64 10.25 13.47
C TYR A 20 -4.79 8.74 13.22
N PHE A 21 -4.43 7.89 14.17
CA PHE A 21 -4.68 6.44 14.04
C PHE A 21 -6.16 6.11 13.98
N ARG A 22 -7.02 6.82 14.74
CA ARG A 22 -8.49 6.72 14.59
C ARG A 22 -8.96 7.12 13.20
N LEU A 23 -8.41 8.20 12.64
CA LEU A 23 -8.71 8.63 11.26
C LEU A 23 -8.33 7.54 10.26
N ILE A 24 -7.13 6.96 10.39
CA ILE A 24 -6.67 5.87 9.52
C ILE A 24 -7.62 4.67 9.60
N ARG A 25 -8.01 4.23 10.80
CA ARG A 25 -8.97 3.12 10.95
C ARG A 25 -10.31 3.42 10.27
N ASN A 26 -10.79 4.66 10.35
CA ASN A 26 -12.01 5.08 9.62
C ASN A 26 -11.79 5.15 8.11
N TYR A 27 -10.61 5.54 7.64
CA TYR A 27 -10.26 5.47 6.23
C TYR A 27 -10.31 4.02 5.71
N TYR A 28 -9.83 3.03 6.47
CA TYR A 28 -9.97 1.63 6.06
C TYR A 28 -11.44 1.17 6.01
N ARG A 29 -12.33 1.72 6.83
CA ARG A 29 -13.77 1.39 6.86
C ARG A 29 -14.56 2.03 5.71
N PHE A 30 -14.24 3.27 5.37
CA PHE A 30 -15.08 4.10 4.49
C PHE A 30 -14.35 4.63 3.25
N GLY A 31 -13.03 4.44 3.17
CA GLY A 31 -12.18 4.96 2.11
C GLY A 31 -12.48 4.37 0.72
N TRP A 32 -13.23 3.27 0.64
CA TRP A 32 -13.75 2.72 -0.62
C TRP A 32 -14.64 3.72 -1.38
N VAL A 33 -15.21 4.72 -0.70
CA VAL A 33 -15.99 5.80 -1.35
C VAL A 33 -15.12 6.62 -2.31
N ILE A 34 -13.81 6.70 -2.06
CA ILE A 34 -12.87 7.46 -2.89
C ILE A 34 -12.73 6.82 -4.27
N PRO A 35 -12.34 5.54 -4.44
CA PRO A 35 -12.34 4.92 -5.75
C PRO A 35 -13.74 4.75 -6.32
N TYR A 36 -14.81 4.72 -5.52
CA TYR A 36 -16.16 4.71 -6.05
C TYR A 36 -16.49 6.01 -6.80
N LEU A 37 -16.19 7.18 -6.21
CA LEU A 37 -16.50 8.49 -6.80
C LEU A 37 -15.46 9.00 -7.79
N PHE A 38 -14.18 8.74 -7.53
CA PHE A 38 -13.05 9.32 -8.27
C PHE A 38 -12.19 8.26 -8.98
N GLY A 39 -12.62 7.00 -8.97
CA GLY A 39 -11.97 5.95 -9.74
C GLY A 39 -12.06 6.24 -11.22
N ALA A 40 -10.91 6.35 -11.88
CA ALA A 40 -10.82 6.63 -13.31
C ALA A 40 -9.91 5.62 -14.03
N SER A 41 -9.87 4.37 -13.55
CA SER A 41 -9.10 3.30 -14.18
C SER A 41 -9.91 2.01 -14.35
N PRO A 42 -11.03 2.02 -15.09
CA PRO A 42 -11.83 0.81 -15.34
C PRO A 42 -11.21 -0.13 -16.39
N ALA A 43 -10.21 0.34 -17.13
CA ALA A 43 -9.55 -0.38 -18.21
C ALA A 43 -8.03 -0.42 -18.03
N ILE A 44 -7.39 -1.48 -18.55
CA ILE A 44 -5.95 -1.70 -18.56
C ILE A 44 -5.50 -2.22 -19.93
N CYS A 45 -4.22 -2.00 -20.25
CA CYS A 45 -3.61 -2.60 -21.43
C CYS A 45 -3.38 -4.10 -21.22
N SER A 46 -3.46 -4.89 -22.29
CA SER A 46 -3.19 -6.33 -22.30
C SER A 46 -1.84 -6.70 -21.70
N SER A 47 -0.84 -5.81 -21.79
CA SER A 47 0.50 -6.01 -21.19
C SER A 47 0.48 -6.15 -19.67
N PHE A 48 -0.49 -5.55 -18.97
CA PHE A 48 -0.62 -5.65 -17.50
C PHE A 48 -1.08 -7.04 -17.05
N LEU A 49 -1.77 -7.79 -17.92
CA LEU A 49 -2.18 -9.15 -17.60
C LEU A 49 -0.98 -10.11 -17.65
N GLN A 50 0.12 -9.76 -18.33
CA GLN A 50 1.36 -10.55 -18.41
C GLN A 50 1.14 -12.05 -18.69
N GLY A 51 0.08 -12.40 -19.44
CA GLY A 51 -0.31 -13.79 -19.70
C GLY A 51 -0.82 -14.57 -18.48
N LYS A 52 -1.00 -13.93 -17.31
CA LYS A 52 -1.60 -14.55 -16.13
C LYS A 52 -3.09 -14.75 -16.36
N PRO A 53 -3.63 -15.97 -16.20
CA PRO A 53 -5.06 -16.20 -16.27
C PRO A 53 -5.74 -15.43 -15.13
N THR A 54 -6.65 -14.53 -15.47
CA THR A 54 -7.51 -13.86 -14.48
C THR A 54 -8.88 -14.52 -14.49
N THR A 55 -9.44 -14.80 -13.31
CA THR A 55 -10.83 -15.26 -13.17
C THR A 55 -11.84 -14.11 -13.34
N LEU A 56 -11.36 -12.88 -13.44
CA LEU A 56 -12.21 -11.70 -13.64
C LEU A 56 -12.77 -11.69 -15.06
N PRO A 57 -14.07 -11.42 -15.24
CA PRO A 57 -14.75 -11.48 -16.53
C PRO A 57 -14.48 -10.21 -17.35
N PHE A 58 -13.23 -10.02 -17.80
CA PHE A 58 -12.87 -8.87 -18.60
C PHE A 58 -13.58 -8.87 -19.96
N GLU A 59 -14.07 -7.70 -20.34
CA GLU A 59 -14.43 -7.39 -21.71
C GLU A 59 -13.24 -6.78 -22.43
N LYS A 60 -13.22 -6.89 -23.76
CA LYS A 60 -12.12 -6.43 -24.60
C LYS A 60 -12.63 -5.47 -25.66
N THR A 61 -11.94 -4.35 -25.83
CA THR A 61 -12.21 -3.41 -26.92
C THR A 61 -11.48 -3.82 -28.20
N ASP A 62 -11.91 -3.30 -29.35
CA ASP A 62 -11.28 -3.56 -30.65
C ASP A 62 -9.79 -3.15 -30.69
N CYS A 63 -9.42 -2.11 -29.92
CA CYS A 63 -8.02 -1.67 -29.79
C CYS A 63 -7.18 -2.49 -28.80
N GLY A 64 -7.74 -3.58 -28.23
CA GLY A 64 -7.00 -4.53 -27.40
C GLY A 64 -6.92 -4.19 -25.91
N MET A 65 -7.71 -3.22 -25.43
CA MET A 65 -7.81 -2.89 -24.01
C MET A 65 -8.76 -3.85 -23.30
N TYR A 66 -8.44 -4.22 -22.07
CA TYR A 66 -9.30 -5.02 -21.20
C TYR A 66 -9.97 -4.10 -20.17
N TYR A 67 -11.27 -4.26 -19.96
CA TYR A 67 -12.01 -3.48 -18.97
C TYR A 67 -13.06 -4.34 -18.26
N LEU A 68 -13.48 -3.90 -17.07
CA LEU A 68 -14.62 -4.48 -16.37
C LEU A 68 -15.75 -3.43 -16.35
N PRO A 69 -16.97 -3.75 -16.80
CA PRO A 69 -18.06 -2.78 -16.95
C PRO A 69 -18.39 -1.98 -15.68
N TYR A 70 -18.18 -2.59 -14.51
CA TYR A 70 -18.48 -2.00 -13.21
C TYR A 70 -17.24 -1.69 -12.37
N ALA A 71 -16.02 -1.85 -12.92
CA ALA A 71 -14.83 -1.46 -12.19
C ALA A 71 -14.72 0.06 -12.14
N THR A 72 -14.28 0.58 -11.00
CA THR A 72 -13.99 2.01 -10.84
C THR A 72 -12.48 2.27 -10.91
N SER A 73 -11.68 1.47 -10.20
CA SER A 73 -10.23 1.68 -10.12
C SER A 73 -9.44 0.37 -10.09
N LEU A 74 -9.12 -0.18 -11.27
CA LEU A 74 -8.23 -1.33 -11.42
C LEU A 74 -6.82 -1.04 -10.89
N ARG A 75 -6.39 0.23 -10.83
CA ARG A 75 -5.14 0.65 -10.20
C ARG A 75 -5.00 0.19 -8.75
N LEU A 76 -6.11 0.12 -8.01
CA LEU A 76 -6.15 -0.32 -6.60
C LEU A 76 -6.49 -1.81 -6.46
N SER A 77 -6.71 -2.53 -7.57
CA SER A 77 -6.94 -3.98 -7.55
C SER A 77 -5.63 -4.75 -7.49
N ASP A 78 -5.73 -6.06 -7.31
CA ASP A 78 -4.62 -7.01 -7.40
C ASP A 78 -3.82 -6.93 -8.71
N LEU A 79 -4.41 -6.40 -9.78
CA LEU A 79 -3.75 -6.22 -11.09
C LEU A 79 -2.98 -4.91 -11.21
N GLY A 80 -3.22 -3.98 -10.30
CA GLY A 80 -2.54 -2.70 -10.23
C GLY A 80 -1.29 -2.79 -9.35
N TYR A 81 -1.13 -1.80 -8.47
CA TYR A 81 -0.02 -1.78 -7.53
C TYR A 81 -0.36 -2.64 -6.32
N THR A 82 -0.03 -3.93 -6.34
CA THR A 82 -0.08 -4.74 -5.13
C THR A 82 1.24 -5.46 -4.90
N ASN A 83 1.72 -5.41 -3.66
CA ASN A 83 2.79 -6.29 -3.19
C ASN A 83 2.15 -7.30 -2.24
N LYS A 84 1.73 -8.46 -2.80
CA LYS A 84 1.02 -9.51 -2.05
C LYS A 84 1.84 -10.02 -0.85
N SER A 85 3.16 -9.94 -0.93
CA SER A 85 4.09 -10.32 0.14
C SER A 85 3.94 -9.48 1.41
N GLN A 86 3.26 -8.33 1.34
CA GLN A 86 3.03 -7.43 2.48
C GLN A 86 1.73 -7.68 3.25
N SER A 87 0.77 -8.43 2.67
CA SER A 87 -0.53 -8.69 3.31
C SER A 87 -0.41 -9.44 4.65
N ASN A 88 0.69 -10.18 4.85
CA ASN A 88 0.96 -10.95 6.05
C ASN A 88 1.85 -10.21 7.08
N LEU A 89 2.17 -8.93 6.88
CA LEU A 89 3.08 -8.19 7.78
C LEU A 89 2.48 -7.87 9.16
N GLY A 90 1.16 -8.03 9.34
CA GLY A 90 0.49 -7.83 10.63
C GLY A 90 0.60 -6.40 11.19
N ILE A 91 0.87 -5.40 10.34
CA ILE A 91 0.98 -4.01 10.76
C ILE A 91 -0.42 -3.46 11.06
N THR A 92 -0.63 -3.04 12.30
CA THR A 92 -1.90 -2.47 12.78
C THR A 92 -1.82 -0.95 12.91
N PHE A 93 -2.98 -0.31 13.00
CA PHE A 93 -3.14 1.14 13.14
C PHE A 93 -3.83 1.48 14.47
N ASN A 94 -3.48 0.77 15.55
CA ASN A 94 -4.06 0.98 16.88
C ASN A 94 -3.26 2.02 17.66
N GLU A 95 -1.97 1.74 17.86
CA GLU A 95 -1.03 2.55 18.63
C GLU A 95 0.23 2.86 17.82
N LEU A 96 0.84 4.03 18.09
CA LEU A 96 2.04 4.48 17.38
C LEU A 96 3.21 3.51 17.55
N HIS A 97 3.44 3.03 18.78
CA HIS A 97 4.57 2.16 19.09
C HIS A 97 4.44 0.80 18.39
N GLU A 98 3.23 0.23 18.33
CA GLU A 98 2.96 -1.03 17.63
C GLU A 98 3.19 -0.88 16.13
N TYR A 99 2.67 0.20 15.52
CA TYR A 99 2.86 0.48 14.11
C TYR A 99 4.35 0.58 13.75
N VAL A 100 5.12 1.36 14.52
CA VAL A 100 6.56 1.53 14.30
C VAL A 100 7.32 0.21 14.52
N ALA A 101 6.96 -0.56 15.54
CA ALA A 101 7.57 -1.86 15.80
C ALA A 101 7.30 -2.87 14.68
N GLY A 102 6.06 -2.91 14.16
CA GLY A 102 5.68 -3.75 13.02
C GLY A 102 6.43 -3.38 11.75
N LEU A 103 6.50 -2.08 11.43
CA LEU A 103 7.24 -1.58 10.27
C LEU A 103 8.75 -1.87 10.38
N LYS A 104 9.35 -1.63 11.55
CA LYS A 104 10.77 -1.95 11.82
C LYS A 104 11.08 -3.43 11.74
N ARG A 105 10.11 -4.29 12.09
CA ARG A 105 10.23 -5.73 11.94
C ARG A 105 10.19 -6.12 10.46
N ALA A 106 9.25 -5.56 9.69
CA ALA A 106 9.10 -5.84 8.27
C ALA A 106 10.39 -5.53 7.47
N ILE A 107 11.02 -4.38 7.73
CA ILE A 107 12.29 -4.00 7.07
C ILE A 107 13.50 -4.87 7.47
N LYS A 108 13.37 -5.67 8.53
CA LYS A 108 14.42 -6.58 9.03
C LYS A 108 14.11 -8.05 8.78
N THR A 109 12.95 -8.36 8.21
CA THR A 109 12.51 -9.75 8.01
C THR A 109 12.98 -10.22 6.64
N PRO A 110 13.84 -11.26 6.54
CA PRO A 110 14.28 -11.80 5.25
C PRO A 110 13.12 -12.36 4.42
N SER A 111 13.21 -12.25 3.10
CA SER A 111 12.27 -12.85 2.15
C SER A 111 12.99 -13.90 1.31
N GLU A 112 12.52 -15.15 1.35
CA GLU A 112 13.07 -16.23 0.51
C GLU A 112 12.90 -15.95 -0.99
N GLU A 113 11.83 -15.25 -1.36
CA GLU A 113 11.60 -14.83 -2.74
C GLU A 113 12.67 -13.84 -3.20
N TYR A 114 12.95 -12.81 -2.41
CA TYR A 114 13.94 -11.78 -2.76
C TYR A 114 15.38 -12.25 -2.58
N ALA A 115 15.63 -13.19 -1.66
CA ALA A 115 16.92 -13.85 -1.51
C ALA A 115 17.30 -14.66 -2.77
N ARG A 116 16.33 -15.31 -3.43
CA ARG A 116 16.55 -16.06 -4.69
C ARG A 116 16.95 -15.18 -5.86
N ILE A 117 16.58 -13.90 -5.85
CA ILE A 117 17.02 -12.92 -6.86
C ILE A 117 18.50 -12.58 -6.69
N GLY A 118 18.99 -12.57 -5.44
CA GLY A 118 20.34 -12.14 -5.09
C GLY A 118 20.47 -10.63 -4.95
N LEU A 119 21.52 -10.18 -4.25
CA LEU A 119 21.81 -8.74 -4.09
C LEU A 119 22.60 -8.16 -5.26
N GLU A 120 23.41 -9.00 -5.92
CA GLU A 120 24.26 -8.60 -7.02
C GLU A 120 24.25 -9.66 -8.13
N LYS A 121 24.31 -9.22 -9.38
CA LYS A 121 24.50 -10.08 -10.54
C LYS A 121 25.41 -9.39 -11.55
N ASP A 122 26.43 -10.10 -12.03
CA ASP A 122 27.39 -9.59 -13.02
C ASP A 122 28.03 -8.24 -12.62
N GLY A 123 28.40 -8.08 -11.34
CA GLY A 123 29.01 -6.83 -10.83
C GLY A 123 28.02 -5.70 -10.55
N LYS A 124 26.70 -5.93 -10.71
CA LYS A 124 25.66 -4.90 -10.54
C LYS A 124 24.73 -5.21 -9.38
N HIS A 125 24.56 -4.25 -8.49
CA HIS A 125 23.61 -4.34 -7.39
C HIS A 125 22.18 -4.33 -7.93
N LEU A 126 21.40 -5.35 -7.57
CA LEU A 126 20.00 -5.52 -7.96
C LEU A 126 19.04 -4.98 -6.90
N GLN A 127 19.43 -5.05 -5.62
CA GLN A 127 18.58 -4.74 -4.46
C GLN A 127 19.42 -4.11 -3.34
N ILE A 128 18.80 -3.33 -2.46
CA ILE A 128 19.43 -2.77 -1.25
C ILE A 128 19.63 -3.88 -0.20
N ASN A 129 18.63 -4.74 -0.02
CA ASN A 129 18.67 -5.93 0.81
C ASN A 129 17.64 -6.96 0.29
N SER A 130 17.58 -8.14 0.91
CA SER A 130 16.65 -9.22 0.56
C SER A 130 15.51 -9.39 1.59
N ASN A 131 15.16 -8.33 2.31
CA ASN A 131 14.07 -8.34 3.28
C ASN A 131 12.71 -8.10 2.62
N ILE A 132 11.62 -8.42 3.31
CA ILE A 132 10.24 -8.21 2.82
C ILE A 132 10.02 -6.75 2.40
N LEU A 133 10.64 -5.80 3.11
CA LEU A 133 10.75 -4.40 2.72
C LEU A 133 12.23 -3.99 2.74
N GLN A 134 12.69 -3.32 1.69
CA GLN A 134 14.04 -2.78 1.65
C GLN A 134 14.17 -1.54 2.55
N ILE A 135 13.15 -0.67 2.51
CA ILE A 135 13.02 0.57 3.30
C ILE A 135 11.55 0.82 3.65
N GLU A 136 11.25 1.74 4.59
CA GLU A 136 9.85 2.00 5.00
C GLU A 136 8.94 2.46 3.85
N ASN A 137 9.51 3.14 2.85
CA ASN A 137 8.73 3.69 1.74
C ASN A 137 8.10 2.62 0.83
N GLU A 138 8.64 1.40 0.85
CA GLU A 138 8.16 0.26 0.08
C GLU A 138 6.85 -0.32 0.62
N LEU A 139 6.45 0.03 1.85
CA LEU A 139 5.19 -0.41 2.44
C LEU A 139 4.00 0.11 1.63
N TYR A 140 3.37 -0.70 0.79
CA TYR A 140 2.17 -0.32 0.06
C TYR A 140 0.99 -0.23 1.02
N ALA A 141 0.50 0.99 1.25
CA ALA A 141 -0.63 1.25 2.12
C ALA A 141 -1.51 2.37 1.51
N PRO A 142 -2.85 2.22 1.48
CA PRO A 142 -3.77 3.24 0.96
C PRO A 142 -3.67 4.60 1.66
N ILE A 143 -3.24 4.60 2.93
CA ILE A 143 -3.00 5.78 3.74
C ILE A 143 -1.84 5.50 4.70
N ARG A 144 -0.98 6.50 4.98
CA ARG A 144 0.19 6.36 5.86
C ARG A 144 0.25 7.48 6.90
N PRO A 145 0.61 7.21 8.15
CA PRO A 145 0.99 8.25 9.09
C PRO A 145 2.31 8.89 8.65
N LYS A 146 2.43 10.22 8.76
CA LYS A 146 3.63 10.99 8.40
C LYS A 146 3.93 12.02 9.48
N THR A 147 5.21 12.23 9.73
CA THR A 147 5.74 13.39 10.45
C THR A 147 6.61 14.20 9.48
N ARG A 148 6.84 15.48 9.77
CA ARG A 148 7.93 16.21 9.11
C ARG A 148 9.24 15.72 9.70
N ASP A 149 10.25 15.59 8.84
CA ASP A 149 11.63 15.47 9.30
C ASP A 149 12.00 16.81 9.97
N ALA A 150 12.59 16.73 11.15
CA ALA A 150 13.04 17.88 11.92
C ALA A 150 14.44 18.32 11.47
#